data_AF-F2S297-F1
#
_entry.id   AF-F2S297-F1
#
_cell.length_a   1.000
_cell.length_b   1.000
_cell.length_c   1.000
_cell.angle_alpha   90.00
_cell.angle_beta   90.00
_cell.angle_gamma   90.00
#
_symmetry.space_group_name_H-M   'P 1'
#
loop_
_entity.id
_entity.type
_entity.pdbx_description
1 polymer ?
#
loop_
_entity_poly.entity_id
_entity_poly.type
_entity_poly.pdbx_seq_one_letter_code
_entity_poly.pdbx_strand_id
1 'polypeptide(L)'
;MGTNLIVLEAKRKHYAGTAVPQLIAYMVHRQRKLAGKMNAVVYGIASDSSEFRFWRIDNDSELRKSHIYDWECHTADIVSFIRFIIRAAILESPSTTPYSGKKKSTLAAYKSNTEDSFDFVTLPGDFSYEEVDDPPDMEY
;
A
#
# COMPACT_ATOMS: atom_id res chain seq x y z
N MET A 1 22.45 -3.32 -6.04
CA MET A 1 21.35 -4.23 -6.39
C MET A 1 20.02 -3.56 -6.06
N GLY A 2 19.05 -3.61 -6.98
CA GLY A 2 17.70 -3.10 -6.73
C GLY A 2 17.02 -3.97 -5.67
N THR A 3 16.24 -3.36 -4.77
CA THR A 3 15.49 -4.08 -3.74
C THR A 3 14.01 -3.75 -3.92
N ASN A 4 13.15 -4.77 -3.89
CA ASN A 4 11.73 -4.60 -4.13
C ASN A 4 11.09 -3.76 -3.01
N LEU A 5 10.33 -2.74 -3.40
CA LEU A 5 9.48 -1.95 -2.50
C LEU A 5 8.05 -2.50 -2.44
N ILE A 6 7.62 -3.12 -3.54
CA ILE A 6 6.30 -3.71 -3.73
C ILE A 6 6.50 -5.10 -4.34
N VAL A 7 5.73 -6.07 -3.83
CA VAL A 7 5.59 -7.40 -4.43
C VAL A 7 4.11 -7.67 -4.61
N LEU A 8 3.71 -8.18 -5.77
CA LEU A 8 2.36 -8.65 -6.03
C LEU A 8 2.41 -10.10 -6.47
N GLU A 9 1.62 -10.94 -5.83
CA GLU A 9 1.43 -12.34 -6.20
C GLU A 9 -0.03 -12.58 -6.57
N ALA A 10 -0.26 -12.94 -7.82
CA ALA A 10 -1.59 -13.20 -8.35
C ALA A 10 -1.85 -14.71 -8.51
N LYS A 11 -3.09 -15.12 -8.28
CA LYS A 11 -3.55 -16.50 -8.48
C LYS A 11 -4.81 -16.56 -9.32
N ARG A 12 -5.18 -17.77 -9.73
CA ARG A 12 -6.48 -18.05 -10.33
C ARG A 12 -7.59 -17.75 -9.32
N LYS A 13 -8.77 -17.36 -9.80
CA LYS A 13 -9.96 -17.05 -8.98
C LYS A 13 -10.24 -18.15 -7.94
N HIS A 14 -10.55 -17.75 -6.70
CA HIS A 14 -10.76 -18.56 -5.50
C HIS A 14 -9.50 -19.17 -4.86
N TYR A 15 -8.30 -18.65 -5.19
CA TYR A 15 -7.02 -19.15 -4.66
C TYR A 15 -6.13 -18.03 -4.10
N ALA A 16 -6.66 -16.82 -3.84
CA ALA A 16 -5.88 -15.70 -3.29
C ALA A 16 -5.08 -16.07 -2.03
N GLY A 17 -5.66 -16.86 -1.11
CA GLY A 17 -4.95 -17.30 0.10
C GLY A 17 -3.68 -18.12 -0.17
N THR A 18 -3.62 -18.85 -1.28
CA THR A 18 -2.44 -19.66 -1.66
C THR A 18 -1.26 -18.81 -2.17
N ALA A 19 -1.49 -17.54 -2.50
CA ALA A 19 -0.45 -16.59 -2.87
C ALA A 19 0.43 -16.20 -1.68
N VAL A 20 -0.09 -16.26 -0.45
CA VAL A 20 0.56 -15.66 0.74
C VAL A 20 1.96 -16.22 1.02
N PRO A 21 2.21 -17.54 1.03
CA PRO A 21 3.56 -18.06 1.28
C PRO A 21 4.59 -17.58 0.25
N GLN A 22 4.19 -17.53 -1.03
CA GLN A 22 5.06 -17.07 -2.12
C GLN A 22 5.31 -15.56 -2.03
N LEU A 23 4.25 -14.79 -1.74
CA LEU A 23 4.35 -13.35 -1.49
C LEU A 23 5.37 -13.05 -0.38
N ILE A 24 5.24 -13.68 0.79
CA ILE A 24 6.14 -13.47 1.93
C ILE A 24 7.58 -13.85 1.57
N ALA A 25 7.78 -14.96 0.85
CA ALA A 25 9.12 -15.38 0.40
C ALA A 25 9.79 -14.33 -0.52
N TYR A 26 9.00 -13.64 -1.35
CA TYR A 26 9.48 -12.59 -2.24
C TYR A 26 9.64 -11.21 -1.58
N MET A 27 9.01 -10.97 -0.43
CA MET A 27 9.17 -9.73 0.35
C MET A 27 10.51 -9.72 1.11
N VAL A 28 11.62 -9.69 0.38
CA VAL A 28 13.00 -9.78 0.91
C VAL A 28 13.45 -8.48 1.61
N HIS A 29 12.78 -8.13 2.70
CA HIS A 29 13.06 -6.98 3.56
C HIS A 29 14.50 -6.96 4.09
N ARG A 30 15.06 -8.14 4.43
CA ARG A 30 16.41 -8.27 5.01
C ARG A 30 17.51 -7.62 4.16
N GLN A 31 17.42 -7.70 2.84
CA GLN A 31 18.39 -7.07 1.95
C GLN A 31 18.33 -5.54 2.00
N ARG A 32 17.15 -4.95 2.21
CA ARG A 32 16.98 -3.49 2.38
C ARG A 32 17.61 -3.00 3.67
N LYS A 33 17.42 -3.75 4.77
CA LYS A 33 18.08 -3.47 6.06
C LYS A 33 19.60 -3.55 5.96
N LEU A 34 20.13 -4.63 5.40
CA LEU A 34 21.58 -4.80 5.22
C LEU A 34 22.20 -3.72 4.33
N ALA A 35 21.43 -3.19 3.36
CA ALA A 35 21.84 -2.07 2.52
C ALA A 35 21.76 -0.69 3.21
N GLY A 36 21.44 -0.63 4.51
CA GLY A 36 21.37 0.61 5.29
C GLY A 36 20.29 1.58 4.82
N LYS A 37 19.22 1.08 4.17
CA LYS A 37 18.13 1.96 3.71
C LYS A 37 17.40 2.54 4.90
N MET A 38 17.28 3.87 4.93
CA MET A 38 16.54 4.61 5.97
C MET A 38 15.08 4.15 6.06
N ASN A 39 14.49 3.73 4.93
CA ASN A 39 13.22 3.03 4.89
C ASN A 39 13.38 1.66 4.21
N ALA A 40 13.28 0.62 5.02
CA ALA A 40 13.30 -0.77 4.61
C ALA A 40 11.89 -1.36 4.46
N VAL A 41 10.82 -0.58 4.63
CA VAL A 41 9.44 -1.07 4.50
C VAL A 41 9.23 -1.72 3.13
N VAL A 42 8.58 -2.88 3.12
CA VAL A 42 8.17 -3.60 1.91
C VAL A 42 6.67 -3.87 1.99
N TYR A 43 5.96 -3.59 0.90
CA TYR A 43 4.54 -3.87 0.75
C TYR A 43 4.30 -5.10 -0.12
N GLY A 44 3.27 -5.85 0.22
CA GLY A 44 2.85 -7.06 -0.48
C GLY A 44 1.36 -7.03 -0.82
N ILE A 45 1.01 -7.55 -1.99
CA ILE A 45 -0.37 -7.74 -2.42
C ILE A 45 -0.54 -9.19 -2.87
N ALA A 46 -1.48 -9.91 -2.26
CA ALA A 46 -1.93 -11.22 -2.72
C ALA A 46 -3.35 -11.09 -3.26
N SER A 47 -3.60 -11.56 -4.49
CA SER A 47 -4.93 -11.45 -5.09
C SER A 47 -5.25 -12.56 -6.08
N ASP A 48 -6.53 -12.80 -6.30
CA ASP A 48 -7.05 -13.62 -7.39
C ASP A 48 -8.07 -12.88 -8.25
N SER A 49 -7.95 -11.55 -8.29
CA SER A 49 -8.87 -10.55 -8.89
C SER A 49 -10.20 -10.35 -8.18
N SER A 50 -10.68 -11.31 -7.39
CA SER A 50 -11.90 -11.15 -6.57
C SER A 50 -11.53 -10.75 -5.15
N GLU A 51 -10.53 -11.42 -4.58
CA GLU A 51 -10.07 -11.19 -3.23
C GLU A 51 -8.71 -10.46 -3.24
N PHE A 52 -8.50 -9.54 -2.30
CA PHE A 52 -7.27 -8.80 -2.09
C PHE A 52 -6.84 -8.90 -0.63
N ARG A 53 -5.55 -9.19 -0.42
CA ARG A 53 -4.90 -9.22 0.89
C ARG A 53 -3.65 -8.37 0.84
N PHE A 54 -3.56 -7.39 1.74
CA PHE A 54 -2.41 -6.50 1.83
C PHE A 54 -1.49 -6.90 2.98
N TRP A 55 -0.19 -6.80 2.74
CA TRP A 55 0.86 -7.16 3.68
C TRP A 55 1.91 -6.05 3.76
N ARG A 56 2.52 -5.90 4.93
CA ARG A 56 3.64 -4.98 5.16
C ARG A 56 4.68 -5.65 6.05
N ILE A 57 5.95 -5.52 5.69
CA ILE A 57 7.06 -5.65 6.64
C ILE A 57 7.57 -4.24 6.95
N ASP A 58 7.52 -3.82 8.21
CA ASP A 58 8.03 -2.49 8.60
C ASP A 58 9.54 -2.45 8.87
N ASN A 59 10.03 -1.28 9.30
CA ASN A 59 11.43 -1.07 9.64
C ASN A 59 11.89 -1.87 10.86
N ASP A 60 10.98 -2.34 11.71
CA ASP A 60 11.30 -3.20 12.85
C ASP A 60 11.31 -4.68 12.45
N SER A 61 11.04 -4.96 11.17
CA SER A 61 10.91 -6.30 10.59
C SER A 61 9.67 -7.06 11.06
N GLU A 62 8.65 -6.33 11.54
CA GLU A 62 7.37 -6.90 11.92
C GLU A 62 6.47 -7.05 10.69
N LEU A 63 5.88 -8.24 10.52
CA LEU A 63 4.95 -8.55 9.44
C LEU A 63 3.52 -8.27 9.88
N ARG A 64 2.84 -7.37 9.19
CA ARG A 64 1.42 -7.07 9.39
C ARG A 64 0.59 -7.42 8.15
N LYS A 65 -0.68 -7.74 8.37
CA LYS A 65 -1.67 -8.03 7.33
C LYS A 65 -2.91 -7.14 7.52
N SER A 66 -3.61 -6.86 6.42
CA SER A 66 -4.93 -6.22 6.44
C SER A 66 -6.04 -7.25 6.68
N HIS A 67 -7.28 -6.76 6.74
CA HIS A 67 -8.45 -7.57 6.44
C HIS A 67 -8.43 -8.13 4.99
N ILE A 68 -9.30 -9.12 4.75
CA ILE A 68 -9.53 -9.66 3.41
C ILE A 68 -10.57 -8.77 2.73
N TYR A 69 -10.21 -8.22 1.57
CA TYR A 69 -11.10 -7.37 0.79
C TYR A 69 -11.65 -8.12 -0.42
N ASP A 70 -12.96 -8.14 -0.55
CA ASP A 70 -13.63 -8.56 -1.78
C ASP A 70 -13.81 -7.37 -2.74
N TRP A 71 -13.54 -7.57 -4.02
CA TRP A 71 -13.62 -6.55 -5.07
C TRP A 71 -15.01 -5.95 -5.21
N GLU A 72 -16.06 -6.77 -5.17
CA GLU A 72 -17.44 -6.31 -5.38
C GLU A 72 -17.92 -5.47 -4.19
N CYS A 73 -17.47 -5.79 -2.97
CA CYS A 73 -17.89 -5.09 -1.75
C CYS A 73 -16.98 -3.92 -1.37
N HIS A 74 -15.69 -3.96 -1.72
CA HIS A 74 -14.67 -3.06 -1.16
C HIS A 74 -13.79 -2.40 -2.21
N THR A 75 -14.30 -2.17 -3.42
CA THR A 75 -13.51 -1.61 -4.55
C THR A 75 -12.77 -0.32 -4.13
N ALA A 76 -13.45 0.60 -3.45
CA ALA A 76 -12.88 1.89 -3.04
C ALA A 76 -11.69 1.71 -2.08
N ASP A 77 -11.79 0.78 -1.13
CA ASP A 77 -10.72 0.48 -0.17
C ASP A 77 -9.53 -0.17 -0.88
N ILE A 78 -9.79 -1.15 -1.75
CA ILE A 78 -8.76 -1.84 -2.54
C ILE A 78 -7.96 -0.83 -3.37
N VAL A 79 -8.65 0.05 -4.09
CA VAL A 79 -8.02 1.10 -4.91
C VAL A 79 -7.22 2.06 -4.02
N SER A 80 -7.75 2.42 -2.85
CA SER A 80 -7.08 3.29 -1.88
C SER A 80 -5.78 2.67 -1.34
N PHE A 81 -5.78 1.38 -1.00
CA PHE A 81 -4.58 0.64 -0.61
C PHE A 81 -3.53 0.57 -1.71
N ILE A 82 -3.94 0.24 -2.94
CA ILE A 82 -3.03 0.18 -4.09
C ILE A 82 -2.39 1.56 -4.31
N ARG A 83 -3.20 2.62 -4.28
CA ARG A 83 -2.72 4.00 -4.42
C ARG A 83 -1.75 4.38 -3.31
N PHE A 84 -2.05 4.02 -2.06
CA PHE A 84 -1.18 4.23 -0.91
C PHE A 84 0.18 3.54 -1.10
N ILE A 85 0.17 2.25 -1.44
CA ILE A 85 1.38 1.44 -1.62
C ILE A 85 2.26 2.01 -2.74
N ILE A 86 1.66 2.39 -3.88
CA ILE A 86 2.39 3.00 -5.00
C ILE A 86 3.03 4.33 -4.57
N ARG A 87 2.29 5.20 -3.88
CA ARG A 87 2.82 6.48 -3.40
C ARG A 87 3.97 6.28 -2.41
N ALA A 88 3.82 5.36 -1.46
CA ALA A 88 4.87 5.03 -0.51
C ALA A 88 6.13 4.52 -1.24
N ALA A 89 5.99 3.64 -2.24
CA ALA A 89 7.11 3.16 -3.02
C ALA A 89 7.78 4.25 -3.87
N ILE A 90 7.03 5.19 -4.45
CA ILE A 90 7.60 6.33 -5.19
C ILE A 90 8.49 7.17 -4.28
N LEU A 91 8.04 7.45 -3.04
CA LEU A 91 8.79 8.27 -2.08
C LEU A 91 10.10 7.58 -1.62
N GLU A 92 10.07 6.26 -1.50
CA GLU A 92 11.19 5.43 -1.02
C GLU A 92 12.09 4.86 -2.13
N SER A 93 11.66 5.02 -3.38
CA SER A 93 12.50 4.72 -4.53
C SER A 93 13.57 5.82 -4.65
N PRO A 94 14.84 5.45 -4.88
CA PRO A 94 15.84 6.41 -5.36
C PRO A 94 15.41 6.86 -6.77
N SER A 95 14.57 7.88 -6.85
CA SER A 95 14.23 8.51 -8.13
C SER A 95 15.51 9.10 -8.73
N THR A 96 15.86 8.67 -9.93
CA THR A 96 16.92 9.27 -10.76
C THR A 96 16.48 10.60 -11.39
N THR A 97 15.22 11.00 -11.21
CA THR A 97 14.72 12.31 -11.60
C THR A 97 14.54 13.21 -10.37
N PRO A 98 14.98 14.48 -10.44
CA PRO A 98 14.85 15.43 -9.34
C PRO A 98 13.36 15.73 -9.11
N TYR A 99 12.75 15.07 -8.13
CA TYR A 99 11.45 15.44 -7.64
C TYR A 99 11.59 16.73 -6.82
N SER A 100 11.06 17.85 -7.34
CA SER A 100 11.11 19.19 -6.73
C SER A 100 10.22 19.34 -5.48
N GLY A 101 9.42 18.33 -5.13
CA GLY A 101 8.56 18.37 -3.94
C GLY A 101 9.31 18.02 -2.66
N LYS A 102 9.03 18.72 -1.57
CA LYS A 102 9.57 18.39 -0.24
C LYS A 102 9.16 16.96 0.15
N LYS A 103 10.14 16.05 0.26
CA LYS A 103 9.92 14.68 0.77
C LYS A 103 9.53 14.74 2.25
N LYS A 104 8.24 14.71 2.55
CA LYS A 104 7.78 14.35 3.90
C LYS A 104 7.87 12.83 4.02
N SER A 105 8.69 12.36 4.94
CA SER A 105 8.84 10.92 5.23
C SER A 105 7.50 10.33 5.66
N THR A 106 7.11 9.22 5.02
CA THR A 106 5.86 8.48 5.34
C THR A 106 5.86 7.89 6.75
N LEU A 107 7.02 7.82 7.42
CA LEU A 107 7.15 7.35 8.80
C LEU A 107 6.29 8.13 9.80
N ALA A 108 6.11 9.44 9.60
CA ALA A 108 5.36 10.28 10.55
C ALA A 108 3.84 10.09 10.43
N ALA A 109 3.34 9.84 9.22
CA ALA A 109 1.93 9.50 8.97
C ALA A 109 1.52 8.18 9.64
N TYR A 110 2.51 7.32 9.89
CA TYR A 110 2.29 5.94 10.25
C TYR A 110 2.20 5.70 11.76
N LYS A 111 2.86 6.54 12.58
CA LYS A 111 2.86 6.40 14.04
C LYS A 111 1.49 6.61 14.69
N SER A 112 0.49 7.13 13.99
CA SER A 112 -0.82 7.43 14.57
C SER A 112 -1.80 6.26 14.61
N ASN A 113 -1.57 5.15 13.89
CA ASN A 113 -2.50 4.01 13.88
C ASN A 113 -1.90 2.77 14.54
N THR A 114 -2.30 2.59 15.79
CA THR A 114 -1.89 1.55 16.74
C THR A 114 -2.84 0.35 16.79
N GLU A 115 -3.73 0.16 15.82
CA GLU A 115 -4.54 -1.06 15.78
C GLU A 115 -3.77 -2.24 15.19
N ASP A 116 -4.10 -3.45 15.65
CA ASP A 116 -3.52 -4.73 15.22
C ASP A 116 -3.77 -5.04 13.73
N SER A 117 -4.70 -4.32 13.10
CA SER A 117 -4.96 -4.38 11.67
C SER A 117 -4.22 -3.28 10.90
N PHE A 118 -3.69 -3.61 9.73
CA PHE A 118 -3.09 -2.65 8.76
C PHE A 118 -4.18 -1.81 8.07
N ASP A 119 -5.27 -1.49 8.76
CA ASP A 119 -6.42 -0.87 8.13
C ASP A 119 -6.37 0.64 8.30
N PHE A 120 -6.33 1.30 7.13
CA PHE A 120 -6.23 2.72 6.91
C PHE A 120 -5.01 3.40 7.55
N VAL A 121 -4.11 3.90 6.72
CA VAL A 121 -3.26 5.05 7.08
C VAL A 121 -3.65 6.20 6.18
N THR A 122 -4.38 7.17 6.74
CA THR A 122 -4.64 8.44 6.07
C THR A 122 -3.31 9.17 5.94
N LEU A 123 -2.84 9.38 4.72
CA LEU A 123 -1.63 10.18 4.52
C LEU A 123 -1.97 11.66 4.79
N PRO A 124 -1.09 12.41 5.49
CA PRO A 124 -1.23 13.86 5.58
C PRO A 124 -1.24 14.45 4.17
N GLY A 125 -2.38 15.02 3.76
CA GLY A 125 -2.59 15.56 2.42
C GLY A 125 -3.52 14.74 1.53
N ASP A 126 -4.25 13.75 2.07
CA ASP A 126 -5.40 13.19 1.36
C ASP A 126 -6.57 14.18 1.37
N PHE A 127 -7.08 14.39 0.16
CA PHE A 127 -8.03 15.42 -0.24
C PHE A 127 -9.37 15.26 0.49
N SER A 128 -9.89 16.36 1.02
CA SER A 128 -11.33 16.52 1.21
C SER A 128 -11.97 16.49 -0.17
N TYR A 129 -12.84 15.52 -0.43
CA TYR A 129 -13.82 15.67 -1.49
C TYR A 129 -14.83 16.70 -0.97
N GLU A 130 -14.76 17.93 -1.48
CA GLU A 130 -15.99 18.72 -1.52
C GLU A 130 -16.86 18.01 -2.57
N GLU A 131 -18.03 17.52 -2.16
CA GLU A 131 -19.07 17.13 -3.10
C GLU A 131 -19.24 18.30 -4.06
N VAL A 132 -19.00 18.04 -5.34
CA VAL A 132 -19.30 19.04 -6.37
C VAL A 132 -20.82 19.14 -6.35
N ASP A 133 -21.36 20.30 -5.94
CA ASP A 133 -22.80 20.57 -5.94
C ASP A 133 -23.39 20.08 -7.27
N ASP A 134 -24.43 19.24 -7.17
CA ASP A 134 -25.18 18.80 -8.34
C ASP A 134 -25.61 20.05 -9.14
N PRO A 135 -25.41 20.06 -10.48
CA PRO A 135 -25.81 21.20 -11.29
C PRO A 135 -27.32 21.42 -11.09
N PRO A 136 -27.78 22.67 -10.92
CA PRO A 136 -29.18 22.94 -10.64
C PRO A 136 -30.06 22.37 -11.76
N ASP A 137 -31.15 21.72 -11.36
CA ASP A 137 -32.15 21.14 -12.26
C ASP A 137 -32.52 22.16 -13.34
N MET A 138 -32.29 21.81 -14.61
CA MET A 138 -32.77 22.63 -15.72
C MET A 138 -34.29 22.49 -15.79
N GLU A 139 -35.00 23.51 -15.30
CA GLU A 139 -36.42 23.71 -15.62
C GLU A 139 -36.57 23.94 -17.13
N TYR A 140 -37.34 23.06 -17.78
CA TYR A 140 -37.79 23.21 -19.17
C TYR A 140 -39.05 24.05 -19.28
#